data_AF-A0A191TNI8-F1
#
_entry.id   AF-A0A191TNI8-F1
#
_cell.length_a   1.000
_cell.length_b   1.000
_cell.length_c   1.000
_cell.angle_alpha   90.00
_cell.angle_beta   90.00
_cell.angle_gamma   90.00
#
_symmetry.space_group_name_H-M   'P 1'
#
loop_
_entity.id
_entity.type
_entity.pdbx_description
1 polymer ?
#
loop_
_entity_poly.entity_id
_entity_poly.type
_entity_poly.pdbx_seq_one_letter_code
_entity_poly.pdbx_strand_id
1 'polypeptide(L)'
;MRKLFYSLLLLFISLMGTHSLSAQYLFNSDSAFNAGTPMTGHLWGYTFGDYYYKAHADALDRGNANQYTGIPKNRNAFQIRRIYIGYDFNINKKFSTELLLAAEDNFPAGQGSPSSAQSGDELSNGKLSFYIKLADLRIKNIWRGTDLVIGQQATPAFPGLTEKIWNYRNIERTIADIRRTPSYDLGVGLQGTFDPKTKNYGYDLLMADGTSAKPENDGNKWFYGDLWAKFFNQKLVADIYGDYERLNWTPTWHHSRQMFKGYIAYNTAPLTIGVEGFINNLKQDAYAYYTEAPTSGSPYEVLDNKAKGISAYIHGDIVKNKLRFFARYDHYTPTNVVNNSLYSKYVFNTGNYNDNSFNGTTATGDETYTQNFITAGLDFSPAKNVHIEPNVWYNHYKTQLGSTQNTALNGSLADKANGDYDLAYRITFYYTFGK
;
A
#
# COMPACT_ATOMS: atom_id res chain seq x y z
N MET A 1 -30.25 64.14 13.03
CA MET A 1 -29.39 63.14 13.74
C MET A 1 -29.78 61.69 13.47
N ARG A 2 -31.04 61.25 13.64
CA ARG A 2 -31.45 59.85 13.38
C ARG A 2 -31.10 59.31 11.97
N LYS A 3 -31.35 60.08 10.91
CA LYS A 3 -31.04 59.65 9.53
C LYS A 3 -29.54 59.45 9.28
N LEU A 4 -28.69 60.29 9.87
CA LEU A 4 -27.23 60.21 9.73
C LEU A 4 -26.67 58.94 10.43
N PHE A 5 -27.25 58.56 11.57
CA PHE A 5 -26.87 57.36 12.31
C PHE A 5 -27.20 56.07 11.54
N TYR A 6 -28.38 55.99 10.92
CA TYR A 6 -28.75 54.83 10.09
C TYR A 6 -27.90 54.72 8.82
N SER A 7 -27.54 55.84 8.19
CA SER A 7 -26.65 55.85 7.03
C SER A 7 -25.23 55.39 7.37
N LEU A 8 -24.68 55.80 8.52
CA LEU A 8 -23.37 55.35 9.01
C LEU A 8 -23.38 53.87 9.41
N LEU A 9 -24.46 53.38 10.02
CA LEU A 9 -24.62 51.98 10.39
C LEU A 9 -24.70 51.07 9.16
N LEU A 10 -25.44 51.48 8.11
CA LEU A 10 -25.51 50.76 6.84
C LEU A 10 -24.17 50.75 6.09
N LEU A 11 -23.41 51.86 6.14
CA LEU A 11 -22.06 51.93 5.57
C LEU A 11 -21.10 50.97 6.29
N PHE A 12 -21.12 50.94 7.63
CA PHE A 12 -20.32 50.02 8.43
C PHE A 12 -20.67 48.55 8.18
N ILE A 13 -21.95 48.21 8.10
CA ILE A 13 -22.40 46.83 7.79
C ILE A 13 -21.99 46.42 6.36
N SER A 14 -22.04 47.35 5.39
CA SER A 14 -21.59 47.09 4.01
C SER A 14 -20.07 46.89 3.89
N LEU A 15 -19.28 47.62 4.70
CA LEU A 15 -17.83 47.48 4.77
C LEU A 15 -17.42 46.16 5.44
N MET A 16 -18.15 45.69 6.47
CA MET A 16 -17.86 44.39 7.09
C MET A 16 -18.29 43.19 6.23
N GLY A 17 -19.29 43.35 5.35
CA GLY A 17 -19.77 42.29 4.46
C GLY A 17 -18.83 41.96 3.28
N THR A 18 -18.01 42.92 2.83
CA THR A 18 -17.19 42.78 1.61
C THR A 18 -15.74 42.37 1.88
N HIS A 19 -15.17 42.73 3.04
CA HIS A 19 -13.81 42.31 3.42
C HIS A 19 -13.72 40.84 3.86
N SER A 20 -14.81 40.28 4.40
CA SER A 20 -14.86 38.90 4.91
C SER A 20 -14.82 37.84 3.81
N LEU A 21 -15.46 38.11 2.66
CA LEU A 21 -15.54 37.18 1.53
C LEU A 21 -14.22 37.08 0.78
N SER A 22 -13.50 38.20 0.61
CA SER A 22 -12.22 38.24 -0.11
C SER A 22 -11.10 37.54 0.67
N ALA A 23 -11.13 37.59 2.01
CA ALA A 23 -10.19 36.88 2.87
C ALA A 23 -10.42 35.35 2.81
N GLN A 24 -11.67 34.88 2.80
CA GLN A 24 -12.03 33.46 2.67
C GLN A 24 -11.60 32.86 1.32
N TYR A 25 -11.64 33.63 0.23
CA TYR A 25 -11.14 33.18 -1.08
C TYR A 25 -9.63 32.91 -1.12
N LEU A 26 -8.84 33.60 -0.29
CA LEU A 26 -7.40 33.38 -0.18
C LEU A 26 -7.06 32.16 0.69
N PHE A 27 -7.88 31.86 1.70
CA PHE A 27 -7.69 30.71 2.60
C PHE A 27 -7.88 29.35 1.90
N ASN A 28 -8.70 29.29 0.85
CA ASN A 28 -9.00 28.08 0.05
C ASN A 28 -8.49 28.16 -1.40
N SER A 29 -7.50 29.02 -1.69
CA SER A 29 -6.90 29.08 -3.01
C SER A 29 -5.76 28.08 -3.13
N ASP A 30 -5.93 27.04 -3.96
CA ASP A 30 -4.87 26.09 -4.32
C ASP A 30 -3.60 26.80 -4.80
N SER A 31 -3.75 27.92 -5.51
CA SER A 31 -2.61 28.73 -5.98
C SER A 31 -1.86 29.38 -4.81
N ALA A 32 -2.57 29.89 -3.81
CA ALA A 32 -1.96 30.50 -2.63
C ALA A 32 -1.28 29.44 -1.75
N PHE A 33 -1.90 28.26 -1.60
CA PHE A 33 -1.32 27.10 -0.92
C PHE A 33 -0.04 26.62 -1.61
N ASN A 34 -0.07 26.42 -2.93
CA ASN A 34 1.08 25.99 -3.72
C ASN A 34 2.23 27.02 -3.69
N ALA A 35 1.92 28.30 -3.50
CA ALA A 35 2.93 29.35 -3.29
C ALA A 35 3.56 29.33 -1.87
N GLY A 36 3.11 28.45 -0.98
CA GLY A 36 3.57 28.38 0.42
C GLY A 36 3.12 29.59 1.26
N THR A 37 2.01 30.21 0.87
CA THR A 37 1.47 31.37 1.59
C THR A 37 1.08 30.96 3.01
N PRO A 38 1.48 31.71 4.06
CA PRO A 38 1.07 31.40 5.42
C PRO A 38 -0.44 31.36 5.57
N MET A 39 -0.91 30.50 6.46
CA MET A 39 -2.33 30.29 6.75
C MET A 39 -3.14 29.97 5.49
N THR A 40 -2.72 29.00 4.69
CA THR A 40 -3.50 28.52 3.53
C THR A 40 -3.70 27.02 3.59
N GLY A 41 -4.85 26.56 3.13
CA GLY A 41 -5.22 25.15 3.10
C GLY A 41 -5.44 24.62 1.69
N HIS A 42 -5.41 23.30 1.57
CA HIS A 42 -5.66 22.58 0.33
C HIS A 42 -6.42 21.28 0.62
N LEU A 43 -7.65 21.22 0.14
CA LEU A 43 -8.50 20.04 0.23
C LEU A 43 -8.30 19.20 -1.02
N TRP A 44 -7.94 17.94 -0.83
CA TRP A 44 -7.71 17.00 -1.92
C TRP A 44 -8.25 15.62 -1.58
N GLY A 45 -8.36 14.77 -2.58
CA GLY A 45 -8.78 13.41 -2.35
C GLY A 45 -8.97 12.61 -3.61
N TYR A 46 -9.39 11.38 -3.40
CA TYR A 46 -9.77 10.49 -4.48
C TYR A 46 -10.66 9.37 -3.98
N THR A 47 -11.35 8.74 -4.91
CA THR A 47 -12.14 7.54 -4.64
C THR A 47 -12.03 6.60 -5.81
N PHE A 48 -11.92 5.30 -5.51
CA PHE A 48 -12.11 4.29 -6.53
C PHE A 48 -12.85 3.08 -6.01
N GLY A 49 -13.54 2.43 -6.95
CA GLY A 49 -14.28 1.21 -6.71
C GLY A 49 -14.46 0.44 -8.01
N ASP A 50 -14.86 -0.81 -7.87
CA ASP A 50 -14.89 -1.78 -8.95
C ASP A 50 -16.31 -2.31 -9.16
N TYR A 51 -16.66 -2.55 -10.42
CA TYR A 51 -17.57 -3.62 -10.78
C TYR A 51 -16.73 -4.79 -11.27
N TYR A 52 -16.90 -5.99 -10.69
CA TYR A 52 -16.14 -7.16 -11.10
C TYR A 52 -17.02 -8.38 -11.35
N TYR A 53 -16.50 -9.31 -12.13
CA TYR A 53 -17.00 -10.68 -12.30
C TYR A 53 -15.85 -11.69 -12.10
N LYS A 54 -16.04 -12.61 -11.15
CA LYS A 54 -15.08 -13.65 -10.78
C LYS A 54 -15.29 -14.89 -11.67
N ALA A 55 -14.48 -15.02 -12.71
CA ALA A 55 -14.60 -16.11 -13.68
C ALA A 55 -14.00 -17.44 -13.20
N HIS A 56 -12.95 -17.38 -12.37
CA HIS A 56 -12.34 -18.55 -11.73
C HIS A 56 -11.92 -18.19 -10.31
N ALA A 57 -12.05 -19.16 -9.39
CA ALA A 57 -11.62 -19.04 -8.00
C ALA A 57 -10.66 -20.18 -7.68
N ASP A 58 -9.55 -19.85 -7.03
CA ASP A 58 -8.59 -20.82 -6.51
C ASP A 58 -9.32 -21.76 -5.53
N ALA A 59 -9.21 -23.07 -5.75
CA ALA A 59 -9.93 -24.05 -4.93
C ALA A 59 -9.42 -24.16 -3.49
N LEU A 60 -8.25 -23.60 -3.19
CA LEU A 60 -7.62 -23.64 -1.86
C LEU A 60 -7.61 -22.30 -1.14
N ASP A 61 -8.24 -21.29 -1.75
CA ASP A 61 -8.34 -19.95 -1.22
C ASP A 61 -6.97 -19.30 -0.91
N ARG A 62 -6.00 -19.54 -1.80
CA ARG A 62 -4.64 -18.98 -1.66
C ARG A 62 -4.60 -17.52 -2.06
N GLY A 63 -3.74 -16.75 -1.40
CA GLY A 63 -3.40 -15.37 -1.75
C GLY A 63 -4.19 -14.33 -0.97
N ASN A 64 -4.60 -14.59 0.27
CA ASN A 64 -5.39 -13.74 1.18
C ASN A 64 -5.00 -12.25 1.18
N ALA A 65 -3.75 -11.90 0.89
CA ALA A 65 -3.32 -10.51 0.72
C ALA A 65 -3.86 -9.80 -0.55
N ASN A 66 -4.45 -10.53 -1.48
CA ASN A 66 -4.86 -10.07 -2.81
C ASN A 66 -6.37 -9.76 -2.86
N GLN A 67 -6.75 -8.82 -3.73
CA GLN A 67 -8.10 -8.25 -3.78
C GLN A 67 -9.24 -9.26 -3.99
N TYR A 68 -8.99 -10.30 -4.81
CA TYR A 68 -10.04 -11.22 -5.25
C TYR A 68 -9.92 -12.63 -4.71
N THR A 69 -9.00 -12.87 -3.78
CA THR A 69 -8.93 -14.14 -3.04
C THR A 69 -10.19 -14.30 -2.17
N GLY A 70 -10.64 -15.52 -1.92
CA GLY A 70 -11.83 -15.80 -1.10
C GLY A 70 -13.15 -15.66 -1.83
N ILE A 71 -13.12 -15.15 -3.05
CA ILE A 71 -14.32 -14.84 -3.80
C ILE A 71 -14.79 -16.06 -4.58
N PRO A 72 -16.04 -16.51 -4.38
CA PRO A 72 -16.59 -17.62 -5.15
C PRO A 72 -16.63 -17.33 -6.65
N LYS A 73 -16.36 -18.37 -7.45
CA LYS A 73 -16.60 -18.34 -8.90
C LYS A 73 -18.05 -17.92 -9.20
N ASN A 74 -18.22 -17.22 -10.31
CA ASN A 74 -19.48 -16.65 -10.81
C ASN A 74 -20.05 -15.49 -10.00
N ARG A 75 -19.34 -14.98 -8.98
CA ARG A 75 -19.74 -13.76 -8.29
C ARG A 75 -19.56 -12.55 -9.20
N ASN A 76 -20.51 -11.62 -9.15
CA ASN A 76 -20.29 -10.23 -9.53
C ASN A 76 -20.74 -9.27 -8.41
N ALA A 77 -20.12 -8.10 -8.31
CA ALA A 77 -20.49 -7.10 -7.32
C ALA A 77 -19.96 -5.71 -7.69
N PHE A 78 -20.59 -4.68 -7.13
CA PHE A 78 -20.00 -3.36 -6.96
C PHE A 78 -19.31 -3.29 -5.59
N GLN A 79 -18.12 -2.70 -5.55
CA GLN A 79 -17.32 -2.56 -4.33
C GLN A 79 -16.57 -1.24 -4.35
N ILE A 80 -16.74 -0.43 -3.30
CA ILE A 80 -15.85 0.69 -3.05
C ILE A 80 -14.58 0.14 -2.43
N ARG A 81 -13.43 0.44 -3.04
CA ARG A 81 -12.12 -0.01 -2.53
C ARG A 81 -11.46 1.03 -1.65
N ARG A 82 -11.61 2.31 -1.97
CA ARG A 82 -10.93 3.37 -1.24
C ARG A 82 -11.62 4.72 -1.37
N ILE A 83 -11.71 5.43 -0.26
CA ILE A 83 -12.14 6.83 -0.18
C ILE A 83 -11.11 7.60 0.64
N TYR A 84 -10.46 8.60 0.04
CA TYR A 84 -9.51 9.49 0.71
C TYR A 84 -10.02 10.92 0.72
N ILE A 85 -9.88 11.56 1.88
CA ILE A 85 -10.11 12.99 2.06
C ILE A 85 -8.91 13.55 2.82
N GLY A 86 -8.08 14.32 2.12
CA GLY A 86 -6.87 14.93 2.63
C GLY A 86 -7.02 16.44 2.78
N TYR A 87 -6.40 17.00 3.82
CA TYR A 87 -6.28 18.43 4.02
C TYR A 87 -4.86 18.78 4.42
N ASP A 88 -4.20 19.54 3.56
CA ASP A 88 -2.86 20.05 3.82
C ASP A 88 -2.97 21.52 4.24
N PHE A 89 -2.15 21.93 5.20
CA PHE A 89 -2.19 23.29 5.72
C PHE A 89 -0.82 23.89 5.95
N ASN A 90 -0.56 25.03 5.31
CA ASN A 90 0.62 25.84 5.56
C ASN A 90 0.36 26.75 6.75
N ILE A 91 0.86 26.39 7.94
CA ILE A 91 0.81 27.26 9.12
C ILE A 91 1.61 28.53 8.83
N ASN A 92 2.85 28.36 8.36
CA ASN A 92 3.69 29.44 7.84
C ASN A 92 4.77 28.87 6.89
N LYS A 93 5.74 29.69 6.50
CA LYS A 93 6.83 29.24 5.60
C LYS A 93 7.70 28.12 6.18
N LYS A 94 7.75 27.98 7.50
CA LYS A 94 8.57 27.00 8.24
C LYS A 94 7.79 25.75 8.64
N PHE A 95 6.49 25.87 8.91
CA PHE A 95 5.66 24.79 9.44
C PHE A 95 4.45 24.49 8.54
N SER A 96 4.19 23.22 8.27
CA SER A 96 2.95 22.74 7.65
C SER A 96 2.47 21.47 8.33
N THR A 97 1.21 21.12 8.12
CA THR A 97 0.59 19.89 8.62
C THR A 97 -0.22 19.22 7.52
N GLU A 98 -0.33 17.90 7.60
CA GLU A 98 -1.17 17.08 6.74
C GLU A 98 -2.13 16.29 7.63
N LEU A 99 -3.39 16.20 7.21
CA LEU A 99 -4.39 15.29 7.77
C LEU A 99 -5.00 14.50 6.62
N LEU A 100 -4.98 13.18 6.70
CA LEU A 100 -5.62 12.31 5.72
C LEU A 100 -6.58 11.35 6.41
N LEU A 101 -7.85 11.43 6.06
CA LEU A 101 -8.85 10.43 6.39
C LEU A 101 -8.93 9.40 5.27
N ALA A 102 -8.99 8.14 5.65
CA ALA A 102 -9.12 7.04 4.70
C ALA A 102 -10.23 6.09 5.15
N ALA A 103 -10.97 5.57 4.18
CA ALA A 103 -11.74 4.34 4.30
C ALA A 103 -11.20 3.40 3.22
N GLU A 104 -10.62 2.29 3.64
CA GLU A 104 -9.94 1.36 2.76
C GLU A 104 -10.50 -0.04 2.88
N ASP A 105 -10.50 -0.71 1.76
CA ASP A 105 -10.82 -2.11 1.67
C ASP A 105 -9.69 -2.95 2.25
N ASN A 106 -9.99 -3.59 3.38
CA ASN A 106 -9.30 -4.76 3.89
C ASN A 106 -10.30 -5.94 4.01
N PHE A 107 -11.38 -5.89 3.23
CA PHE A 107 -12.47 -6.85 3.19
C PHE A 107 -12.10 -7.97 2.20
N PRO A 108 -12.04 -9.25 2.60
CA PRO A 108 -12.18 -10.31 1.62
C PRO A 108 -13.55 -10.10 0.99
N ALA A 109 -13.60 -9.74 -0.30
CA ALA A 109 -14.83 -9.20 -0.89
C ALA A 109 -15.98 -10.22 -0.81
N GLY A 110 -16.79 -10.03 0.23
CA GLY A 110 -18.01 -10.73 0.57
C GLY A 110 -17.93 -12.22 0.88
N GLN A 111 -16.97 -12.65 1.69
CA GLN A 111 -17.39 -13.52 2.78
C GLN A 111 -17.99 -12.62 3.86
N GLY A 112 -19.30 -12.69 4.07
CA GLY A 112 -19.91 -12.02 5.22
C GLY A 112 -19.14 -12.45 6.46
N SER A 113 -18.69 -11.47 7.27
CA SER A 113 -17.85 -11.71 8.45
C SER A 113 -18.33 -12.92 9.23
N PRO A 114 -17.63 -14.08 9.20
CA PRO A 114 -17.98 -15.21 10.06
C PRO A 114 -17.54 -14.95 11.50
N SER A 115 -16.81 -13.87 11.76
CA SER A 115 -16.28 -13.52 13.07
C SER A 115 -17.06 -12.35 13.68
N SER A 116 -17.37 -12.49 14.97
CA SER A 116 -17.69 -11.41 15.90
C SER A 116 -16.54 -10.40 16.10
N ALA A 117 -15.51 -10.44 15.26
CA ALA A 117 -14.37 -9.55 15.23
C ALA A 117 -14.26 -8.96 13.83
N GLN A 118 -14.53 -7.65 13.77
CA GLN A 118 -14.33 -6.76 12.62
C GLN A 118 -12.87 -6.81 12.16
N SER A 119 -12.65 -6.79 10.84
CA SER A 119 -11.31 -6.68 10.25
C SER A 119 -11.22 -5.39 9.44
N GLY A 120 -10.30 -4.50 9.82
CA GLY A 120 -10.03 -3.25 9.09
C GLY A 120 -11.03 -2.13 9.39
N ASP A 121 -11.49 -1.45 8.35
CA ASP A 121 -12.27 -0.22 8.42
C ASP A 121 -13.80 -0.46 8.41
N GLU A 122 -14.24 -1.71 8.61
CA GLU A 122 -15.66 -2.06 8.81
C GLU A 122 -16.08 -1.90 10.28
N LEU A 123 -17.19 -1.21 10.47
CA LEU A 123 -17.95 -1.26 11.72
C LEU A 123 -18.62 -2.63 11.88
N SER A 124 -18.95 -3.00 13.12
CA SER A 124 -19.58 -4.30 13.47
C SER A 124 -20.96 -4.51 12.82
N ASN A 125 -21.54 -3.44 12.27
CA ASN A 125 -22.79 -3.45 11.53
C ASN A 125 -22.59 -3.48 9.99
N GLY A 126 -21.37 -3.75 9.52
CA GLY A 126 -21.04 -3.88 8.10
C GLY A 126 -20.94 -2.55 7.34
N LYS A 127 -20.82 -1.43 8.04
CA LYS A 127 -20.65 -0.09 7.43
C LYS A 127 -19.19 0.30 7.38
N LEU A 128 -18.78 1.00 6.32
CA LEU A 128 -17.47 1.62 6.24
C LEU A 128 -17.32 2.73 7.29
N SER A 129 -16.14 2.81 7.89
CA SER A 129 -15.69 3.91 8.74
C SER A 129 -14.49 4.59 8.12
N PHE A 130 -14.27 5.86 8.50
CA PHE A 130 -13.00 6.52 8.30
C PHE A 130 -12.05 6.24 9.46
N TYR A 131 -10.75 6.22 9.17
CA TYR A 131 -9.67 6.26 10.14
C TYR A 131 -8.65 7.35 9.76
N ILE A 132 -7.79 7.72 10.70
CA ILE A 132 -6.69 8.66 10.47
C ILE A 132 -5.55 7.89 9.81
N LYS A 133 -5.26 8.20 8.55
CA LYS A 133 -4.17 7.60 7.79
C LYS A 133 -2.88 8.40 7.89
N LEU A 134 -2.98 9.73 7.89
CA LEU A 134 -1.86 10.65 8.11
C LEU A 134 -2.29 11.77 9.04
N ALA A 135 -1.38 12.18 9.92
CA ALA A 135 -1.52 13.29 10.84
C ALA A 135 -0.11 13.69 11.31
N ASP A 136 0.49 14.65 10.63
CA ASP A 136 1.88 15.05 10.91
C ASP A 136 2.10 16.56 10.93
N LEU A 137 3.21 16.94 11.55
CA LEU A 137 3.81 18.26 11.51
C LEU A 137 5.12 18.18 10.74
N ARG A 138 5.22 18.97 9.68
CA ARG A 138 6.44 19.16 8.89
C ARG A 138 7.12 20.48 9.24
N ILE A 139 8.39 20.38 9.60
CA ILE A 139 9.31 21.51 9.83
C ILE A 139 10.25 21.61 8.64
N LYS A 140 9.99 22.59 7.77
CA LYS A 140 10.65 22.73 6.47
C LYS A 140 12.08 23.24 6.62
N ASN A 141 13.04 22.70 5.87
CA ASN A 141 14.42 23.16 5.85
C ASN A 141 15.05 23.30 7.26
N ILE A 142 15.02 22.24 8.08
CA ILE A 142 15.79 22.23 9.34
C ILE A 142 17.30 22.37 9.07
N TRP A 143 17.74 21.88 7.91
CA TRP A 143 18.90 22.36 7.19
C TRP A 143 18.55 22.42 5.69
N ARG A 144 19.47 22.95 4.87
CA ARG A 144 19.22 23.22 3.46
C ARG A 144 18.79 21.94 2.72
N GLY A 145 17.54 21.91 2.26
CA GLY A 145 17.02 20.80 1.47
C GLY A 145 16.45 19.64 2.27
N THR A 146 16.31 19.77 3.59
CA THR A 146 15.80 18.69 4.45
C THR A 146 14.72 19.18 5.39
N ASP A 147 13.62 18.44 5.42
CA ASP A 147 12.51 18.62 6.32
C ASP A 147 12.54 17.58 7.43
N LEU A 148 12.10 17.97 8.62
CA LEU A 148 11.78 17.06 9.72
C LEU A 148 10.27 16.87 9.76
N VAL A 149 9.81 15.64 9.85
CA VAL A 149 8.39 15.29 9.88
C VAL A 149 8.11 14.46 11.12
N ILE A 150 7.15 14.89 11.94
CA ILE A 150 6.79 14.25 13.21
C ILE A 150 5.31 13.93 13.17
N GLY A 151 4.95 12.69 13.44
CA GLY A 151 3.56 12.22 13.45
C GLY A 151 3.36 11.01 12.53
N GLN A 152 2.09 10.71 12.23
CA GLN A 152 1.73 9.62 11.35
C GLN A 152 1.90 10.07 9.91
N GLN A 153 2.92 9.52 9.24
CA GLN A 153 3.41 10.00 7.94
C GLN A 153 3.62 8.83 6.98
N ALA A 154 3.72 9.12 5.68
CA ALA A 154 4.05 8.09 4.69
C ALA A 154 5.45 7.52 4.96
N THR A 155 5.63 6.20 4.74
CA THR A 155 6.95 5.58 4.91
C THR A 155 7.82 5.76 3.66
N PRO A 156 9.16 5.59 3.79
CA PRO A 156 10.07 5.54 2.65
C PRO A 156 9.85 4.34 1.70
N ALA A 157 9.00 3.38 2.07
CA ALA A 157 9.00 2.05 1.44
C ALA A 157 8.60 2.05 -0.05
N PHE A 158 7.59 2.82 -0.45
CA PHE A 158 7.04 2.87 -1.81
C PHE A 158 6.08 4.06 -2.07
N PRO A 159 5.35 4.63 -1.08
CA PRO A 159 4.35 5.68 -1.34
C PRO A 159 4.94 6.94 -1.98
N GLY A 160 6.17 7.30 -1.59
CA GLY A 160 6.83 8.53 -2.01
C GLY A 160 7.26 8.54 -3.47
N LEU A 161 7.58 7.38 -4.05
CA LEU A 161 8.25 7.27 -5.35
C LEU A 161 7.69 6.17 -6.25
N THR A 162 7.88 4.89 -5.88
CA THR A 162 7.50 3.75 -6.74
C THR A 162 6.02 3.77 -7.09
N GLU A 163 5.16 4.01 -6.10
CA GLU A 163 3.72 4.08 -6.29
C GLU A 163 3.30 5.26 -7.18
N LYS A 164 3.94 6.43 -7.02
CA LYS A 164 3.64 7.61 -7.82
C LYS A 164 4.00 7.41 -9.30
N ILE A 165 5.09 6.70 -9.58
CA ILE A 165 5.51 6.42 -10.96
C ILE A 165 4.68 5.27 -11.56
N TRP A 166 4.31 4.27 -10.75
CA TRP A 166 3.36 3.23 -11.15
C TRP A 166 2.03 3.85 -11.57
N ASN A 167 1.51 4.82 -10.80
CA ASN A 167 0.33 5.63 -11.15
C ASN A 167 -0.98 4.85 -11.43
N TYR A 168 -1.03 3.55 -11.12
CA TYR A 168 -2.23 2.71 -11.25
C TYR A 168 -2.51 1.95 -9.94
N ARG A 169 -2.32 2.61 -8.79
CA ARG A 169 -2.66 2.05 -7.46
C ARG A 169 -4.14 1.67 -7.34
N ASN A 170 -5.01 2.41 -8.01
CA ASN A 170 -6.44 2.16 -8.14
C ASN A 170 -6.73 0.80 -8.80
N ILE A 171 -5.86 0.36 -9.72
CA ILE A 171 -5.90 -0.99 -10.29
C ILE A 171 -5.34 -1.98 -9.28
N GLU A 172 -4.08 -1.79 -8.88
CA GLU A 172 -3.39 -2.68 -7.94
C GLU A 172 -2.24 -1.99 -7.19
N ARG A 173 -2.07 -2.36 -5.92
CA ARG A 173 -0.97 -1.88 -5.04
C ARG A 173 0.40 -2.37 -5.54
N THR A 174 1.51 -1.71 -5.19
CA THR A 174 2.87 -2.19 -5.53
C THR A 174 3.14 -3.56 -4.88
N ILE A 175 4.11 -4.32 -5.39
CA ILE A 175 4.37 -5.67 -4.85
C ILE A 175 4.84 -5.59 -3.39
N ALA A 176 5.59 -4.54 -3.01
CA ALA A 176 5.98 -4.30 -1.62
C ALA A 176 4.77 -4.05 -0.70
N ASP A 177 3.76 -3.32 -1.19
CA ASP A 177 2.55 -2.98 -0.43
C ASP A 177 1.58 -4.17 -0.29
N ILE A 178 1.35 -4.94 -1.35
CA ILE A 178 0.52 -6.15 -1.25
C ILE A 178 1.09 -7.11 -0.18
N ARG A 179 2.42 -7.11 0.01
CA ARG A 179 3.10 -7.87 1.07
C ARG A 179 3.27 -7.09 2.38
N ARG A 180 2.33 -6.18 2.64
CA ARG A 180 2.11 -5.51 3.94
C ARG A 180 3.34 -4.80 4.50
N THR A 181 4.21 -4.32 3.63
CA THR A 181 5.17 -3.28 4.02
C THR A 181 4.35 -2.01 4.31
N PRO A 182 4.50 -1.37 5.47
CA PRO A 182 3.65 -0.24 5.85
C PRO A 182 3.73 0.90 4.83
N SER A 183 2.58 1.45 4.42
CA SER A 183 2.52 2.66 3.58
C SER A 183 2.60 3.96 4.40
N TYR A 184 2.37 3.87 5.69
CA TYR A 184 2.45 4.96 6.64
C TYR A 184 2.69 4.40 8.03
N ASP A 185 3.29 5.22 8.89
CA ASP A 185 3.67 4.82 10.25
C ASP A 185 3.78 6.06 11.16
N LEU A 186 3.68 5.87 12.47
CA LEU A 186 3.79 6.95 13.45
C LEU A 186 5.22 7.06 13.96
N GLY A 187 5.86 8.21 13.70
CA GLY A 187 7.26 8.39 14.07
C GLY A 187 7.87 9.74 13.74
N VAL A 188 9.20 9.74 13.64
CA VAL A 188 10.00 10.92 13.30
C VAL A 188 10.86 10.61 12.09
N GLY A 189 10.72 11.44 11.05
CA GLY A 189 11.36 11.23 9.75
C GLY A 189 12.13 12.45 9.25
N LEU A 190 13.14 12.20 8.43
CA LEU A 190 13.93 13.19 7.72
C LEU A 190 13.77 12.97 6.21
N GLN A 191 13.15 13.92 5.54
CA GLN A 191 12.93 13.89 4.09
C GLN A 191 13.77 14.98 3.43
N GLY A 192 14.67 14.59 2.52
CA GLY A 192 15.60 15.55 1.96
C GLY A 192 16.07 15.30 0.53
N THR A 193 16.70 16.33 -0.02
CA THR A 193 17.40 16.31 -1.30
C THR A 193 18.82 16.79 -1.13
N PHE A 194 19.79 16.06 -1.67
CA PHE A 194 21.21 16.46 -1.63
C PHE A 194 21.49 17.65 -2.55
N ASP A 195 20.66 17.84 -3.57
CA ASP A 195 20.79 18.88 -4.59
C ASP A 195 19.51 19.74 -4.73
N PRO A 196 19.15 20.59 -3.75
CA PRO A 196 17.81 21.20 -3.67
C PRO A 196 17.38 22.05 -4.88
N LYS A 197 18.33 22.52 -5.70
CA LYS A 197 18.05 23.28 -6.93
C LYS A 197 17.50 22.38 -8.03
N THR A 198 18.03 21.17 -8.16
CA THR A 198 17.77 20.24 -9.26
C THR A 198 16.92 19.05 -8.83
N LYS A 199 16.97 18.67 -7.55
CA LYS A 199 16.20 17.57 -6.93
C LYS A 199 16.39 16.25 -7.70
N ASN A 200 17.62 16.00 -8.15
CA ASN A 200 17.99 14.77 -8.82
C ASN A 200 18.38 13.68 -7.84
N TYR A 201 18.77 14.01 -6.60
CA TYR A 201 19.18 13.05 -5.58
C TYR A 201 18.52 13.36 -4.25
N GLY A 202 18.01 12.35 -3.57
CA GLY A 202 17.42 12.54 -2.26
C GLY A 202 17.31 11.26 -1.44
N TYR A 203 16.70 11.43 -0.28
CA TYR A 203 16.62 10.43 0.76
C TYR A 203 15.39 10.68 1.65
N ASP A 204 14.90 9.63 2.29
CA ASP A 204 13.92 9.64 3.37
C ASP A 204 14.37 8.62 4.43
N LEU A 205 14.46 9.07 5.67
CA LEU A 205 14.81 8.24 6.83
C LEU A 205 13.67 8.33 7.82
N LEU A 206 13.22 7.21 8.35
CA LEU A 206 12.13 7.19 9.33
C LEU A 206 12.44 6.22 10.46
N MET A 207 12.20 6.64 11.69
CA MET A 207 12.09 5.77 12.85
C MET A 207 10.65 5.85 13.34
N ALA A 208 9.95 4.73 13.36
CA ALA A 208 8.54 4.66 13.72
C ALA A 208 8.20 3.41 14.54
N ASP A 209 6.95 3.31 14.97
CA ASP A 209 6.44 2.25 15.86
C ASP A 209 6.13 0.92 15.15
N GLY A 210 6.05 0.89 13.82
CA GLY A 210 5.76 -0.34 13.08
C GLY A 210 4.29 -0.79 13.12
N THR A 211 3.42 0.01 13.75
CA THR A 211 2.01 -0.36 13.98
C THR A 211 1.03 0.35 13.05
N SER A 212 1.53 1.14 12.10
CA SER A 212 0.72 1.82 11.07
C SER A 212 -0.28 2.81 11.68
N ALA A 213 -1.59 2.58 11.57
CA ALA A 213 -2.63 3.42 12.21
C ALA A 213 -3.04 2.92 13.60
N LYS A 214 -2.41 1.84 14.10
CA LYS A 214 -2.76 1.24 15.38
C LYS A 214 -1.86 1.81 16.47
N PRO A 215 -2.33 1.86 17.73
CA PRO A 215 -1.44 2.17 18.86
C PRO A 215 -0.30 1.16 18.96
N GLU A 216 0.89 1.68 19.28
CA GLU A 216 2.07 0.87 19.59
C GLU A 216 1.76 -0.13 20.72
N ASN A 217 2.15 -1.39 20.52
CA ASN A 217 1.88 -2.49 21.44
C ASN A 217 3.13 -3.20 21.97
N ASP A 218 4.32 -2.73 21.61
CA ASP A 218 5.60 -3.25 22.09
C ASP A 218 6.68 -2.15 22.24
N GLY A 219 7.91 -2.54 22.58
CA GLY A 219 9.06 -1.63 22.74
C GLY A 219 9.99 -1.55 21.53
N ASN A 220 9.74 -2.32 20.48
CA ASN A 220 10.56 -2.36 19.28
C ASN A 220 10.30 -1.13 18.42
N LYS A 221 11.21 -0.86 17.48
CA LYS A 221 11.11 0.27 16.57
C LYS A 221 11.48 -0.21 15.18
N TRP A 222 10.80 0.36 14.20
CA TRP A 222 11.06 0.10 12.80
C TRP A 222 11.85 1.25 12.22
N PHE A 223 13.02 0.91 11.67
CA PHE A 223 13.92 1.85 11.03
C PHE A 223 13.83 1.68 9.52
N TYR A 224 13.58 2.77 8.82
CA TYR A 224 13.40 2.83 7.38
C TYR A 224 14.43 3.77 6.78
N GLY A 225 14.91 3.45 5.58
CA GLY A 225 15.70 4.37 4.77
C GLY A 225 15.57 4.10 3.29
N ASP A 226 15.47 5.15 2.49
CA ASP A 226 15.59 5.10 1.03
C ASP A 226 16.61 6.13 0.51
N LEU A 227 17.14 5.83 -0.66
CA LEU A 227 17.98 6.73 -1.45
C LEU A 227 17.54 6.62 -2.90
N TRP A 228 17.23 7.77 -3.51
CA TRP A 228 16.79 7.83 -4.89
C TRP A 228 17.61 8.80 -5.73
N ALA A 229 17.69 8.48 -7.01
CA ALA A 229 18.40 9.26 -8.01
C ALA A 229 17.60 9.37 -9.30
N LYS A 230 17.68 10.52 -9.96
CA LYS A 230 17.00 10.85 -11.21
C LYS A 230 18.02 11.29 -12.25
N PHE A 231 18.04 10.60 -13.38
CA PHE A 231 18.98 10.79 -14.48
C PHE A 231 18.26 11.19 -15.77
N PHE A 232 19.03 11.62 -16.78
CA PHE A 232 18.53 11.95 -18.12
C PHE A 232 17.36 12.95 -18.10
N ASN A 233 17.54 14.08 -17.43
CA ASN A 233 16.48 15.08 -17.19
C ASN A 233 15.28 14.48 -16.45
N GLN A 234 15.59 13.68 -15.42
CA GLN A 234 14.64 12.99 -14.55
C GLN A 234 13.74 11.94 -15.22
N LYS A 235 14.09 11.51 -16.43
CA LYS A 235 13.37 10.45 -17.15
C LYS A 235 13.71 9.07 -16.64
N LEU A 236 14.91 8.85 -16.11
CA LEU A 236 15.28 7.58 -15.48
C LEU A 236 15.34 7.80 -13.97
N VAL A 237 14.61 7.00 -13.22
CA VAL A 237 14.57 7.02 -11.76
C VAL A 237 15.13 5.70 -11.25
N ALA A 238 16.03 5.76 -10.28
CA ALA A 238 16.51 4.62 -9.52
C ALA A 238 16.31 4.87 -8.04
N ASP A 239 16.01 3.82 -7.29
CA ASP A 239 15.69 3.87 -5.86
C ASP A 239 16.18 2.60 -5.18
N ILE A 240 16.78 2.78 -4.01
CA ILE A 240 17.15 1.69 -3.12
C ILE A 240 16.57 1.98 -1.76
N TYR A 241 15.97 0.96 -1.16
CA TYR A 241 15.34 1.05 0.14
C TYR A 241 15.80 -0.11 1.03
N GLY A 242 15.91 0.19 2.32
CA GLY A 242 16.18 -0.79 3.36
C GLY A 242 15.37 -0.48 4.60
N ASP A 243 14.97 -1.52 5.32
CA ASP A 243 14.35 -1.38 6.62
C ASP A 243 14.84 -2.46 7.60
N TYR A 244 14.57 -2.24 8.90
CA TYR A 244 14.84 -3.21 9.94
C TYR A 244 13.88 -3.05 11.11
N GLU A 245 13.39 -4.16 11.64
CA GLU A 245 12.53 -4.21 12.80
C GLU A 245 12.79 -5.48 13.62
N ARG A 246 12.80 -5.34 14.94
CA ARG A 246 12.71 -6.48 15.86
C ARG A 246 11.23 -6.82 16.07
N LEU A 247 10.88 -8.08 15.91
CA LEU A 247 9.51 -8.56 16.09
C LEU A 247 9.34 -9.26 17.44
N ASN A 248 10.35 -10.02 17.86
CA ASN A 248 10.42 -10.62 19.19
C ASN A 248 11.87 -10.64 19.68
N TRP A 249 12.09 -10.24 20.93
CA TRP A 249 13.44 -10.17 21.50
C TRP A 249 13.47 -10.64 22.95
N THR A 250 13.50 -11.96 23.14
CA THR A 250 13.63 -12.61 24.45
C THR A 250 14.99 -13.30 24.57
N PRO A 251 15.47 -13.63 25.78
CA PRO A 251 16.77 -14.31 25.95
C PRO A 251 16.92 -15.61 25.16
N THR A 252 15.81 -16.29 24.84
CA THR A 252 15.78 -17.57 24.14
C THR A 252 15.41 -17.46 22.66
N TRP A 253 14.91 -16.31 22.20
CA TRP A 253 14.45 -16.15 20.81
C TRP A 253 14.60 -14.71 20.32
N HIS A 254 15.27 -14.55 19.18
CA HIS A 254 15.55 -13.28 18.55
C HIS A 254 15.01 -13.28 17.12
N HIS A 255 13.76 -12.84 16.96
CA HIS A 255 13.04 -12.74 15.70
C HIS A 255 13.04 -11.30 15.20
N SER A 256 13.47 -11.10 13.95
CA SER A 256 13.53 -9.80 13.30
C SER A 256 13.23 -9.90 11.81
N ARG A 257 12.79 -8.80 11.20
CA ARG A 257 12.70 -8.64 9.75
C ARG A 257 13.65 -7.56 9.24
N GLN A 258 14.13 -7.75 8.02
CA GLN A 258 14.94 -6.79 7.28
C GLN A 258 14.64 -6.90 5.78
N MET A 259 14.07 -5.86 5.20
CA MET A 259 13.86 -5.76 3.76
C MET A 259 15.00 -4.98 3.10
N PHE A 260 15.41 -5.46 1.93
CA PHE A 260 16.09 -4.66 0.92
C PHE A 260 15.24 -4.63 -0.34
N LYS A 261 15.06 -3.45 -0.92
CA LYS A 261 14.28 -3.24 -2.14
C LYS A 261 15.08 -2.39 -3.13
N GLY A 262 14.98 -2.74 -4.40
CA GLY A 262 15.51 -1.95 -5.51
C GLY A 262 14.39 -1.62 -6.50
N TYR A 263 14.47 -0.44 -7.08
CA TYR A 263 13.52 0.02 -8.09
C TYR A 263 14.21 0.84 -9.17
N ILE A 264 13.78 0.63 -10.42
CA ILE A 264 14.21 1.42 -11.57
C ILE A 264 13.03 1.66 -12.50
N ALA A 265 12.90 2.87 -13.03
CA ALA A 265 11.89 3.18 -14.02
C ALA A 265 12.33 4.23 -15.02
N TYR A 266 11.94 4.03 -16.28
CA TYR A 266 11.97 5.05 -17.31
C TYR A 266 10.58 5.67 -17.41
N ASN A 267 10.46 6.95 -17.11
CA ASN A 267 9.20 7.69 -17.01
C ASN A 267 9.20 8.91 -17.94
N THR A 268 8.32 8.90 -18.92
CA THR A 268 8.11 10.00 -19.88
C THR A 268 6.62 10.23 -20.10
N ALA A 269 6.25 11.37 -20.69
CA ALA A 269 4.85 11.67 -20.99
C ALA A 269 4.13 10.58 -21.81
N PRO A 270 4.70 10.01 -22.90
CA PRO A 270 4.01 8.98 -23.68
C PRO A 270 4.10 7.56 -23.08
N LEU A 271 5.11 7.29 -22.25
CA LEU A 271 5.44 5.92 -21.85
C LEU A 271 6.19 5.89 -20.52
N THR A 272 5.79 4.95 -19.67
CA THR A 272 6.47 4.59 -18.43
C THR A 272 6.69 3.08 -18.38
N ILE A 273 7.91 2.66 -18.03
CA ILE A 273 8.29 1.27 -17.77
C ILE A 273 9.01 1.24 -16.42
N GLY A 274 8.66 0.30 -15.54
CA GLY A 274 9.30 0.18 -14.23
C GLY A 274 9.47 -1.26 -13.77
N VAL A 275 10.48 -1.47 -12.94
CA VAL A 275 10.77 -2.74 -12.27
C VAL A 275 11.05 -2.47 -10.79
N GLU A 276 10.34 -3.16 -9.91
CA GLU A 276 10.56 -3.19 -8.45
C GLU A 276 10.92 -4.62 -8.03
N GLY A 277 11.86 -4.79 -7.11
CA GLY A 277 12.12 -6.09 -6.49
C GLY A 277 12.60 -5.95 -5.06
N PHE A 278 12.31 -6.95 -4.23
CA PHE A 278 12.73 -6.97 -2.84
C PHE A 278 13.15 -8.36 -2.37
N ILE A 279 13.94 -8.38 -1.30
CA ILE A 279 14.21 -9.55 -0.46
C ILE A 279 13.94 -9.13 0.98
N ASN A 280 13.12 -9.88 1.68
CA ASN A 280 12.93 -9.74 3.12
C ASN A 280 13.60 -10.91 3.84
N ASN A 281 14.60 -10.60 4.68
CA ASN A 281 15.29 -11.56 5.52
C ASN A 281 14.57 -11.63 6.87
N LEU A 282 14.02 -12.80 7.18
CA LEU A 282 13.20 -13.07 8.35
C LEU A 282 13.97 -14.03 9.25
N LYS A 283 14.53 -13.53 10.35
CA LYS A 283 15.39 -14.31 11.25
C LYS A 283 14.55 -15.16 12.19
N GLN A 284 14.81 -16.46 12.30
CA GLN A 284 14.08 -17.39 13.18
C GLN A 284 12.56 -17.31 13.00
N ASP A 285 12.10 -17.36 11.74
CA ASP A 285 10.73 -17.08 11.35
C ASP A 285 9.92 -18.32 10.95
N ALA A 286 10.57 -19.31 10.32
CA ALA A 286 9.90 -20.47 9.76
C ALA A 286 9.98 -21.67 10.72
N TYR A 287 8.84 -22.11 11.23
CA TYR A 287 8.69 -23.37 11.94
C TYR A 287 8.53 -24.51 10.92
N ALA A 288 9.61 -25.25 10.69
CA ALA A 288 9.67 -26.37 9.76
C ALA A 288 9.47 -27.69 10.50
N TYR A 289 8.34 -28.37 10.25
CA TYR A 289 7.97 -29.62 10.95
C TYR A 289 8.55 -30.81 10.22
N TYR A 290 9.22 -31.71 10.94
CA TYR A 290 9.85 -32.88 10.34
C TYR A 290 8.82 -33.83 9.72
N THR A 291 9.21 -34.48 8.62
CA THR A 291 8.42 -35.56 8.01
C THR A 291 8.36 -36.76 8.96
N GLU A 292 9.48 -37.07 9.61
CA GLU A 292 9.58 -38.06 10.69
C GLU A 292 10.09 -37.34 11.94
N ALA A 293 9.22 -37.19 12.94
CA ALA A 293 9.59 -36.48 14.16
C ALA A 293 10.75 -37.20 14.88
N PRO A 294 11.77 -36.46 15.35
CA PRO A 294 12.86 -37.07 16.10
C PRO A 294 12.36 -37.74 17.38
N THR A 295 13.00 -38.84 17.78
CA THR A 295 12.61 -39.63 18.98
C THR A 295 12.70 -38.82 20.28
N SER A 296 13.47 -37.74 20.30
CA SER A 296 13.53 -36.75 21.37
C SER A 296 13.76 -35.35 20.79
N GLY A 297 13.13 -34.34 21.40
CA GLY A 297 13.25 -32.94 20.98
C GLY A 297 11.95 -32.32 20.46
N SER A 298 12.08 -31.13 19.87
CA SER A 298 10.95 -30.42 19.25
C SER A 298 10.50 -31.13 17.96
N PRO A 299 9.19 -31.19 17.65
CA PRO A 299 8.70 -31.75 16.38
C PRO A 299 9.00 -30.84 15.17
N TYR A 300 9.61 -29.68 15.41
CA TYR A 300 9.99 -28.71 14.39
C TYR A 300 11.37 -28.09 14.68
N GLU A 301 11.97 -27.54 13.63
CA GLU A 301 13.11 -26.63 13.69
C GLU A 301 12.67 -25.20 13.34
N VAL A 302 13.33 -24.19 13.89
CA VAL A 302 13.06 -22.78 13.57
C VAL A 302 14.18 -22.27 12.65
N LEU A 303 13.81 -21.90 11.43
CA LEU A 303 14.74 -21.52 10.36
C LEU A 303 14.65 -20.02 10.04
N ASP A 304 15.77 -19.46 9.58
CA ASP A 304 15.79 -18.16 8.92
C ASP A 304 15.14 -18.30 7.54
N ASN A 305 14.24 -17.38 7.18
CA ASN A 305 13.49 -17.40 5.93
C ASN A 305 13.81 -16.17 5.07
N LYS A 306 13.62 -16.32 3.75
CA LYS A 306 13.69 -15.20 2.80
C LYS A 306 12.47 -15.19 1.89
N ALA A 307 11.64 -14.16 2.05
CA ALA A 307 10.57 -13.84 1.10
C ALA A 307 11.12 -12.93 0.00
N LYS A 308 10.74 -13.18 -1.26
CA LYS A 308 11.25 -12.45 -2.43
C LYS A 308 10.11 -12.05 -3.34
N GLY A 309 10.21 -10.87 -3.93
CA GLY A 309 9.25 -10.39 -4.92
C GLY A 309 9.93 -9.63 -6.04
N ILE A 310 9.39 -9.72 -7.25
CA ILE A 310 9.74 -8.88 -8.40
C ILE A 310 8.46 -8.50 -9.15
N SER A 311 8.36 -7.23 -9.55
CA SER A 311 7.26 -6.66 -10.31
C SER A 311 7.83 -5.91 -11.50
N ALA A 312 7.27 -6.10 -12.68
CA ALA A 312 7.56 -5.31 -13.87
C ALA A 312 6.24 -4.76 -14.44
N TYR A 313 6.25 -3.51 -14.86
CA TYR A 313 5.07 -2.86 -15.40
C TYR A 313 5.38 -1.92 -16.55
N ILE A 314 4.35 -1.64 -17.34
CA ILE A 314 4.36 -0.68 -18.43
C ILE A 314 3.00 0.03 -18.50
N HIS A 315 3.02 1.32 -18.80
CA HIS A 315 1.81 2.06 -19.16
C HIS A 315 2.16 3.22 -20.09
N GLY A 316 1.17 3.71 -20.82
CA GLY A 316 1.38 4.80 -21.78
C GLY A 316 0.11 5.25 -22.46
N ASP A 317 0.26 6.25 -23.32
CA ASP A 317 -0.86 6.86 -24.04
C ASP A 317 -1.12 6.15 -25.37
N ILE A 318 -2.38 5.79 -25.62
CA ILE A 318 -2.87 5.42 -26.97
C ILE A 318 -3.40 6.68 -27.65
N VAL A 319 -4.27 7.42 -26.95
CA VAL A 319 -4.76 8.74 -27.33
C VAL A 319 -4.47 9.68 -26.17
N LYS A 320 -3.58 10.64 -26.40
CA LYS A 320 -3.13 11.60 -25.38
C LYS A 320 -4.31 12.19 -24.60
N ASN A 321 -4.23 12.12 -23.27
CA ASN A 321 -5.22 12.62 -22.30
C ASN A 321 -6.64 12.02 -22.42
N LYS A 322 -6.82 10.90 -23.13
CA LYS A 322 -8.15 10.28 -23.31
C LYS A 322 -8.14 8.77 -23.15
N LEU A 323 -7.15 8.10 -23.72
CA LEU A 323 -7.08 6.64 -23.70
C LEU A 323 -5.65 6.20 -23.46
N ARG A 324 -5.45 5.42 -22.42
CA ARG A 324 -4.16 4.88 -21.99
C ARG A 324 -4.26 3.37 -21.86
N PHE A 325 -3.11 2.72 -21.78
CA PHE A 325 -3.00 1.31 -21.48
C PHE A 325 -2.11 1.09 -20.27
N PHE A 326 -2.29 -0.03 -19.60
CA PHE A 326 -1.37 -0.51 -18.57
C PHE A 326 -1.27 -2.03 -18.60
N ALA A 327 -0.11 -2.54 -18.19
CA ALA A 327 0.10 -3.95 -17.91
C ALA A 327 1.15 -4.11 -16.81
N ARG A 328 1.00 -5.15 -16.01
CA ARG A 328 1.92 -5.49 -14.91
C ARG A 328 1.96 -6.99 -14.69
N TYR A 329 3.16 -7.46 -14.34
CA TYR A 329 3.44 -8.82 -13.91
C TYR A 329 4.21 -8.79 -12.60
N ASP A 330 3.81 -9.63 -11.64
CA ASP A 330 4.53 -9.86 -10.40
C ASP A 330 4.85 -11.35 -10.24
N HIS A 331 6.04 -11.64 -9.72
CA HIS A 331 6.40 -12.95 -9.20
C HIS A 331 6.77 -12.84 -7.72
N TYR A 332 6.23 -13.74 -6.91
CA TYR A 332 6.46 -13.75 -5.48
C TYR A 332 6.72 -15.16 -4.94
N THR A 333 7.70 -15.26 -4.06
CA THR A 333 8.08 -16.49 -3.36
C THR A 333 8.14 -16.19 -1.86
N PRO A 334 7.29 -16.79 -1.02
CA PRO A 334 7.24 -16.50 0.42
C PRO A 334 8.43 -17.10 1.18
N THR A 335 9.08 -18.12 0.62
CA THR A 335 10.16 -18.84 1.30
C THR A 335 11.17 -19.47 0.36
N ASN A 336 12.41 -19.59 0.84
CA ASN A 336 13.51 -20.29 0.17
C ASN A 336 14.01 -21.52 0.95
N VAL A 337 13.31 -21.95 2.01
CA VAL A 337 13.78 -23.02 2.92
C VAL A 337 13.06 -24.34 2.75
N VAL A 338 12.27 -24.50 1.69
CA VAL A 338 11.52 -25.72 1.43
C VAL A 338 12.46 -26.88 1.15
N ASN A 339 12.38 -27.93 1.97
CA ASN A 339 13.11 -29.17 1.86
C ASN A 339 12.14 -30.35 2.08
N ASN A 340 11.58 -30.82 0.98
CA ASN A 340 10.61 -31.92 0.92
C ASN A 340 11.17 -33.28 1.36
N SER A 341 12.47 -33.41 1.63
CA SER A 341 13.06 -34.64 2.18
C SER A 341 13.09 -34.66 3.69
N LEU A 342 13.11 -33.48 4.34
CA LEU A 342 13.24 -33.36 5.79
C LEU A 342 11.95 -32.90 6.45
N TYR A 343 11.24 -31.95 5.85
CA TYR A 343 10.07 -31.32 6.46
C TYR A 343 8.81 -31.59 5.64
N SER A 344 7.68 -31.67 6.33
CA SER A 344 6.35 -31.92 5.76
C SER A 344 5.44 -30.69 5.80
N LYS A 345 5.78 -29.69 6.62
CA LYS A 345 4.98 -28.48 6.82
C LYS A 345 5.85 -27.30 7.26
N TYR A 346 5.44 -26.10 6.85
CA TYR A 346 6.02 -24.83 7.28
C TYR A 346 4.93 -23.92 7.85
N VAL A 347 5.22 -23.26 8.97
CA VAL A 347 4.39 -22.20 9.55
C VAL A 347 5.31 -21.01 9.80
N PHE A 348 4.98 -19.83 9.27
CA PHE A 348 5.80 -18.63 9.48
C PHE A 348 5.20 -17.72 10.55
N ASN A 349 6.07 -17.06 11.31
CA ASN A 349 5.64 -16.17 12.39
C ASN A 349 5.32 -14.74 11.90
N THR A 350 5.94 -14.31 10.79
CA THR A 350 5.73 -12.97 10.23
C THR A 350 4.55 -12.92 9.25
N GLY A 351 3.36 -12.57 9.77
CA GLY A 351 2.07 -12.42 9.07
C GLY A 351 2.04 -11.60 7.77
N ASN A 352 3.08 -10.80 7.51
CA ASN A 352 3.14 -9.87 6.37
C ASN A 352 3.65 -10.52 5.08
N TYR A 353 4.40 -11.62 5.21
CA TYR A 353 5.08 -12.31 4.10
C TYR A 353 4.76 -13.81 4.05
N ASN A 354 3.88 -14.27 4.92
CA ASN A 354 3.11 -15.49 4.74
C ASN A 354 1.63 -15.10 4.66
N ASP A 355 0.83 -15.94 4.04
CA ASP A 355 -0.54 -15.59 3.71
C ASP A 355 -1.54 -15.84 4.85
N ASN A 356 -1.11 -15.62 6.10
CA ASN A 356 -1.79 -16.08 7.31
C ASN A 356 -2.89 -15.15 7.83
N SER A 357 -3.44 -14.30 6.96
CA SER A 357 -4.33 -13.23 7.43
C SER A 357 -5.82 -13.57 7.49
N PHE A 358 -6.22 -14.78 7.10
CA PHE A 358 -7.57 -15.28 7.38
C PHE A 358 -7.52 -16.43 8.38
N ASN A 359 -8.50 -16.44 9.28
CA ASN A 359 -8.59 -17.32 10.44
C ASN A 359 -8.98 -18.75 10.04
N GLY A 360 -8.06 -19.40 9.33
CA GLY A 360 -8.22 -20.70 8.72
C GLY A 360 -7.05 -20.86 7.78
N THR A 361 -6.13 -21.74 8.15
CA THR A 361 -5.13 -22.30 7.24
C THR A 361 -5.78 -22.51 5.87
N THR A 362 -5.04 -22.28 4.77
CA THR A 362 -5.47 -22.79 3.44
C THR A 362 -6.02 -24.21 3.62
N ALA A 363 -6.94 -24.69 2.79
CA ALA A 363 -7.49 -26.05 3.00
C ALA A 363 -6.39 -27.14 3.12
N THR A 364 -5.15 -26.85 2.71
CA THR A 364 -3.92 -27.62 2.89
C THR A 364 -3.01 -27.21 4.07
N GLY A 365 -3.12 -25.99 4.60
CA GLY A 365 -2.17 -25.39 5.54
C GLY A 365 -0.79 -25.09 4.94
N ASP A 366 -0.70 -25.05 3.61
CA ASP A 366 0.54 -24.72 2.88
C ASP A 366 0.71 -23.20 2.78
N GLU A 367 1.74 -22.68 3.45
CA GLU A 367 2.16 -21.27 3.43
C GLU A 367 3.31 -21.02 2.44
N THR A 368 3.76 -22.04 1.71
CA THR A 368 4.98 -22.00 0.89
C THR A 368 4.72 -21.67 -0.58
N TYR A 369 3.47 -21.49 -1.00
CA TYR A 369 3.16 -21.38 -2.42
C TYR A 369 3.68 -20.08 -3.05
N THR A 370 4.19 -20.20 -4.27
CA THR A 370 4.58 -19.07 -5.14
C THR A 370 3.38 -18.45 -5.81
N GLN A 371 3.49 -17.17 -6.19
CA GLN A 371 2.44 -16.42 -6.90
C GLN A 371 2.98 -15.83 -8.20
N ASN A 372 2.18 -15.90 -9.26
CA ASN A 372 2.40 -15.17 -10.50
C ASN A 372 1.15 -14.35 -10.80
N PHE A 373 1.25 -13.05 -10.59
CA PHE A 373 0.14 -12.11 -10.76
C PHE A 373 0.30 -11.35 -12.08
N ILE A 374 -0.82 -11.15 -12.78
CA ILE A 374 -0.92 -10.36 -14.00
C ILE A 374 -2.14 -9.45 -13.91
N THR A 375 -1.96 -8.19 -14.30
CA THR A 375 -3.08 -7.33 -14.66
C THR A 375 -2.76 -6.54 -15.93
N ALA A 376 -3.77 -6.34 -16.76
CA ALA A 376 -3.68 -5.51 -17.95
C ALA A 376 -5.05 -4.92 -18.28
N GLY A 377 -5.05 -3.72 -18.86
CA GLY A 377 -6.28 -3.02 -19.17
C GLY A 377 -6.09 -1.72 -19.92
N LEU A 378 -7.21 -1.03 -20.08
CA LEU A 378 -7.28 0.31 -20.64
C LEU A 378 -7.69 1.29 -19.55
N ASP A 379 -7.28 2.54 -19.69
CA ASP A 379 -7.75 3.67 -18.89
C ASP A 379 -8.36 4.71 -19.83
N PHE A 380 -9.69 4.83 -19.76
CA PHE A 380 -10.44 5.83 -20.49
C PHE A 380 -10.80 7.00 -19.58
N SER A 381 -10.38 8.21 -19.97
CA SER A 381 -10.63 9.43 -19.21
C SER A 381 -11.66 10.32 -19.94
N PRO A 382 -12.97 10.18 -19.68
CA PRO A 382 -14.00 11.01 -20.32
C PRO A 382 -13.91 12.49 -19.94
N ALA A 383 -13.37 12.78 -18.76
CA ALA A 383 -13.09 14.12 -18.27
C ALA A 383 -11.75 14.10 -17.52
N LYS A 384 -11.16 15.28 -17.32
CA LYS A 384 -9.98 15.41 -16.46
C LYS A 384 -10.31 14.83 -15.08
N ASN A 385 -9.42 13.98 -14.55
CA ASN A 385 -9.53 13.36 -13.23
C ASN A 385 -10.70 12.37 -13.04
N VAL A 386 -11.32 11.90 -14.13
CA VAL A 386 -12.36 10.86 -14.09
C VAL A 386 -11.93 9.75 -15.02
N HIS A 387 -11.89 8.52 -14.51
CA HIS A 387 -11.33 7.36 -15.19
C HIS A 387 -12.30 6.17 -15.14
N ILE A 388 -12.38 5.45 -16.25
CA ILE A 388 -13.11 4.19 -16.40
C ILE A 388 -12.13 3.18 -16.98
N GLU A 389 -11.83 2.13 -16.22
CA GLU A 389 -10.66 1.30 -16.48
C GLU A 389 -11.04 -0.18 -16.57
N PRO A 390 -11.48 -0.66 -17.75
CA PRO A 390 -11.71 -2.09 -17.96
C PRO A 390 -10.38 -2.86 -17.93
N ASN A 391 -10.32 -3.93 -17.14
CA ASN A 391 -9.10 -4.70 -16.94
C ASN A 391 -9.34 -6.16 -16.55
N VAL A 392 -8.28 -6.95 -16.71
CA VAL A 392 -8.19 -8.34 -16.26
C VAL A 392 -7.29 -8.39 -15.03
N TRP A 393 -7.69 -9.21 -14.06
CA TRP A 393 -6.94 -9.52 -12.86
C TRP A 393 -6.76 -11.03 -12.77
N TYR A 394 -5.51 -11.50 -12.77
CA TYR A 394 -5.18 -12.92 -12.73
C TYR A 394 -4.08 -13.18 -11.71
N ASN A 395 -4.25 -14.18 -10.86
CA ASN A 395 -3.18 -14.63 -9.98
C ASN A 395 -3.11 -16.15 -9.94
N HIS A 396 -1.95 -16.70 -10.24
CA HIS A 396 -1.70 -18.13 -10.20
C HIS A 396 -0.87 -18.52 -9.00
N TYR A 397 -1.30 -19.58 -8.32
CA TYR A 397 -0.68 -20.12 -7.13
C TYR A 397 -0.04 -21.47 -7.43
N LYS A 398 1.16 -21.72 -6.89
CA LYS A 398 1.85 -23.01 -7.03
C LYS A 398 2.59 -23.37 -5.76
N THR A 399 2.26 -24.52 -5.17
CA THR A 399 2.94 -25.04 -3.98
C THR A 399 4.44 -25.29 -4.25
N GLN A 400 5.26 -25.12 -3.22
CA GLN A 400 6.65 -25.57 -3.23
C GLN A 400 6.82 -26.96 -2.58
N LEU A 401 5.77 -27.49 -1.92
CA LEU A 401 5.78 -28.80 -1.29
C LEU A 401 5.70 -29.95 -2.32
N GLY A 402 6.24 -31.10 -1.96
CA GLY A 402 6.17 -32.31 -2.78
C GLY A 402 4.75 -32.87 -2.87
N SER A 403 4.40 -33.51 -4.00
CA SER A 403 3.05 -34.06 -4.25
C SER A 403 2.62 -35.11 -3.22
N THR A 404 3.56 -35.85 -2.62
CA THR A 404 3.32 -36.84 -1.56
C THR A 404 3.18 -36.25 -0.16
N GLN A 405 3.48 -34.96 0.03
CA GLN A 405 3.32 -34.27 1.32
C GLN A 405 2.02 -33.44 1.37
N ASN A 406 1.30 -33.40 0.25
CA ASN A 406 -0.01 -32.75 0.11
C ASN A 406 -1.17 -33.71 0.49
N THR A 407 -0.96 -34.53 1.54
CA THR A 407 -1.82 -35.68 1.88
C THR A 407 -3.12 -35.31 2.59
N ALA A 408 -3.37 -34.01 2.84
CA ALA A 408 -4.60 -33.55 3.48
C ALA A 408 -5.81 -33.46 2.53
N LEU A 409 -5.62 -33.65 1.22
CA LEU A 409 -6.67 -33.48 0.22
C LEU A 409 -7.00 -34.80 -0.50
N ASN A 410 -8.22 -35.29 -0.30
CA ASN A 410 -8.76 -36.42 -1.06
C ASN A 410 -9.20 -35.99 -2.47
N GLY A 411 -8.80 -36.74 -3.51
CA GLY A 411 -9.35 -36.61 -4.87
C GLY A 411 -8.95 -35.33 -5.63
N SER A 412 -9.90 -34.70 -6.36
CA SER A 412 -9.64 -33.60 -7.31
C SER A 412 -8.96 -32.34 -6.76
N LEU A 413 -8.87 -32.21 -5.44
CA LEU A 413 -8.18 -31.11 -4.76
C LEU A 413 -6.66 -31.33 -4.71
N ALA A 414 -6.17 -32.57 -4.75
CA ALA A 414 -4.74 -32.88 -4.73
C ALA A 414 -4.02 -32.36 -5.99
N ASP A 415 -4.65 -32.46 -7.16
CA ASP A 415 -4.09 -31.92 -8.42
C ASP A 415 -4.08 -30.38 -8.43
N LYS A 416 -5.13 -29.75 -7.88
CA LYS A 416 -5.24 -28.28 -7.73
C LYS A 416 -4.31 -27.71 -6.67
N ALA A 417 -3.88 -28.55 -5.73
CA ALA A 417 -2.89 -28.17 -4.74
C ALA A 417 -1.50 -27.94 -5.36
N ASN A 418 -1.19 -28.64 -6.46
CA ASN A 418 0.02 -28.40 -7.24
C ASN A 418 -0.02 -27.07 -8.02
N GLY A 419 -1.21 -26.60 -8.40
CA GLY A 419 -1.41 -25.26 -8.92
C GLY A 419 -2.86 -24.98 -9.30
N ASP A 420 -3.33 -23.78 -8.99
CA ASP A 420 -4.65 -23.26 -9.37
C ASP A 420 -4.59 -21.72 -9.37
N TYR A 421 -5.67 -21.04 -9.76
CA TYR A 421 -5.62 -19.60 -10.00
C TYR A 421 -6.93 -18.89 -9.72
N ASP A 422 -6.82 -17.58 -9.57
CA ASP A 422 -7.93 -16.65 -9.55
C ASP A 422 -7.99 -15.87 -10.86
N LEU A 423 -9.20 -15.64 -11.38
CA LEU A 423 -9.43 -14.81 -12.55
C LEU A 423 -10.66 -13.93 -12.35
N ALA A 424 -10.48 -12.62 -12.47
CA ALA A 424 -11.55 -11.63 -12.44
C ALA A 424 -11.47 -10.69 -13.64
N TYR A 425 -12.63 -10.38 -14.20
CA TYR A 425 -12.82 -9.27 -15.13
C TYR A 425 -13.40 -8.10 -14.38
N ARG A 426 -12.87 -6.90 -14.59
CA ARG A 426 -13.20 -5.72 -13.80
C ARG A 426 -13.37 -4.49 -14.66
N ILE A 427 -14.22 -3.57 -14.19
CA ILE A 427 -14.18 -2.16 -14.54
C ILE A 427 -13.94 -1.37 -13.25
N THR A 428 -12.82 -0.64 -13.18
CA THR A 428 -12.55 0.30 -12.09
C THR A 428 -13.07 1.68 -12.46
N PHE A 429 -13.76 2.32 -11.51
CA PHE A 429 -14.17 3.72 -11.57
C PHE A 429 -13.30 4.49 -10.61
N TYR A 430 -12.56 5.48 -11.11
CA TYR A 430 -11.62 6.26 -10.32
C TYR A 430 -11.79 7.74 -10.60
N TYR A 431 -11.83 8.55 -9.54
CA TYR A 431 -11.80 10.00 -9.69
C TYR A 431 -10.95 10.66 -8.61
N THR A 432 -10.39 11.82 -8.96
CA THR A 432 -9.62 12.67 -8.05
C THR A 432 -10.16 14.09 -8.03
N PHE A 433 -9.91 14.80 -6.93
CA PHE A 433 -10.21 16.22 -6.78
C PHE A 433 -9.10 16.87 -5.96
N GLY A 434 -8.79 18.13 -6.28
CA GLY A 434 -7.70 18.86 -5.63
C GLY A 434 -6.33 18.18 -5.74
N LYS A 435 -6.09 17.27 -6.69
CA LYS A 435 -4.79 16.61 -6.87
C LYS A 435 -4.01 17.14 -8.06
#